data_AF-A0A382LX40-F1
#
_entry.id   AF-A0A382LX40-F1
#
_cell.length_a   1.000
_cell.length_b   1.000
_cell.length_c   1.000
_cell.angle_alpha   90.00
_cell.angle_beta   90.00
_cell.angle_gamma   90.00
#
_symmetry.space_group_name_H-M   'P 1'
#
loop_
_entity.id
_entity.type
_entity.pdbx_description
1 polymer ?
#
loop_
_entity_poly.entity_id
_entity_poly.type
_entity_poly.pdbx_seq_one_letter_code
_entity_poly.pdbx_strand_id
1 'polypeptide(L)'
;MIIFSFNNDSTFFKKKEASEKTFILLANRDEFYDRPTTPMKWWGKTNKILSGRDKLAGGTWFGVSEGGKFAALTNFKERSEKESYLVSRGELVLNYLNAKNCSAKEYLTKIDKEKYAGFSLLMGDSKGIFFLSNRSDESIPLHKGDHVLANQLLNTPTKKVEKTRQDFALFSTLSFETKSAIEFMRLETNSINLLNIEKIIQKDEEELPLR
;
A
#
# COMPACT_ATOMS: atom_id res chain seq x y z
N MET A 1 0.85 -6.58 2.39
CA MET A 1 2.17 -5.96 2.13
C MET A 1 2.14 -5.09 0.88
N ILE A 2 3.09 -4.18 0.68
CA ILE A 2 3.27 -3.41 -0.56
C ILE A 2 4.72 -3.51 -1.01
N ILE A 3 4.95 -3.78 -2.29
CA ILE A 3 6.23 -3.57 -2.95
C ILE A 3 6.04 -2.67 -4.15
N PHE A 4 6.94 -1.71 -4.32
CA PHE A 4 6.88 -0.82 -5.46
C PHE A 4 8.27 -0.41 -5.92
N SER A 5 8.37 -0.12 -7.20
CA SER A 5 9.59 0.28 -7.88
C SER A 5 9.29 1.37 -8.86
N PHE A 6 10.16 2.37 -8.93
CA PHE A 6 10.11 3.42 -9.94
C PHE A 6 11.50 3.85 -10.35
N ASN A 7 11.67 4.07 -11.65
CA ASN A 7 12.98 4.27 -12.27
C ASN A 7 13.29 5.73 -12.63
N ASN A 8 12.38 6.67 -12.35
CA ASN A 8 12.49 8.03 -12.85
C ASN A 8 12.31 9.08 -11.75
N ASP A 9 13.26 10.01 -11.64
CA ASP A 9 13.20 11.12 -10.69
C ASP A 9 12.04 12.07 -11.05
N SER A 10 11.23 12.46 -10.04
CA SER A 10 10.15 13.49 -9.90
C SER A 10 9.26 13.92 -11.09
N THR A 11 9.70 13.73 -12.33
CA THR A 11 9.05 13.89 -13.63
C THR A 11 8.15 12.71 -14.03
N PHE A 12 7.95 11.73 -13.15
CA PHE A 12 7.19 10.49 -13.38
C PHE A 12 5.82 10.75 -14.04
N PHE A 13 5.08 11.75 -13.58
CA PHE A 13 3.74 12.08 -14.09
C PHE A 13 3.74 13.07 -15.27
N LYS A 14 4.91 13.44 -15.80
CA LYS A 14 5.04 14.38 -16.94
C LYS A 14 5.33 13.68 -18.27
N LYS A 15 5.63 12.38 -18.28
CA LYS A 15 5.90 11.64 -19.52
C LYS A 15 4.58 11.25 -20.20
N LYS A 16 4.49 11.52 -21.50
CA LYS A 16 3.36 11.16 -22.38
C LYS A 16 3.44 9.71 -22.89
N GLU A 17 4.63 9.12 -22.86
CA GLU A 17 4.90 7.74 -23.26
C GLU A 17 5.39 6.96 -22.04
N ALA A 18 4.61 5.96 -21.63
CA ALA A 18 5.00 5.01 -20.60
C ALA A 18 5.91 3.96 -21.25
N SER A 19 7.16 3.83 -20.81
CA SER A 19 7.91 2.59 -21.06
C SER A 19 7.38 1.50 -20.14
N GLU A 20 7.49 0.24 -20.53
CA GLU A 20 6.86 -0.93 -19.88
C GLU A 20 7.13 -1.07 -18.36
N LYS A 21 8.13 -0.37 -17.79
CA LYS A 21 8.50 -0.47 -16.36
C LYS A 21 8.88 0.87 -15.73
N THR A 22 8.08 1.91 -15.93
CA THR A 22 8.34 3.22 -15.30
C THR A 22 7.92 3.26 -13.82
N PHE A 23 6.86 2.51 -13.44
CA PHE A 23 6.41 2.29 -12.06
C PHE A 23 5.65 0.98 -11.97
N ILE A 24 5.98 0.19 -10.95
CA ILE A 24 5.26 -1.03 -10.59
C ILE A 24 4.90 -0.89 -9.12
N LEU A 25 3.64 -1.16 -8.77
CA LEU A 25 3.21 -1.28 -7.38
C LEU A 25 2.33 -2.52 -7.27
N LEU A 26 2.75 -3.43 -6.41
CA LEU A 26 1.99 -4.61 -6.02
C LEU A 26 1.61 -4.45 -4.56
N ALA A 27 0.33 -4.61 -4.25
CA ALA A 27 -0.20 -4.43 -2.92
C ALA A 27 -1.16 -5.58 -2.57
N ASN A 28 -0.90 -6.22 -1.44
CA ASN A 28 -1.84 -7.13 -0.80
C ASN A 28 -2.38 -6.48 0.48
N ARG A 29 -3.68 -6.64 0.68
CA ARG A 29 -4.38 -6.19 1.89
C ARG A 29 -4.18 -7.25 2.97
N ASP A 30 -3.35 -6.92 3.94
CA ASP A 30 -3.08 -7.80 5.09
C ASP A 30 -4.15 -7.53 6.16
N GLU A 31 -5.23 -8.32 6.14
CA GLU A 31 -6.45 -8.13 6.92
C GLU A 31 -7.24 -9.45 7.04
N PHE A 32 -8.18 -9.55 8.00
CA PHE A 32 -9.01 -10.75 8.16
C PHE A 32 -9.75 -11.14 6.87
N TYR A 33 -9.72 -12.43 6.54
CA TYR A 33 -10.35 -13.00 5.33
C TYR A 33 -11.87 -12.77 5.28
N ASP A 34 -12.53 -12.80 6.42
CA ASP A 34 -13.97 -12.60 6.55
C ASP A 34 -14.37 -11.12 6.45
N ARG A 35 -13.42 -10.18 6.52
CA ARG A 35 -13.71 -8.75 6.45
C ARG A 35 -14.19 -8.37 5.04
N PRO A 36 -15.49 -8.04 4.87
CA PRO A 36 -16.10 -7.97 3.56
C PRO A 36 -15.62 -6.75 2.76
N THR A 37 -15.39 -6.97 1.45
CA THR A 37 -14.96 -5.91 0.52
C THR A 37 -15.75 -5.93 -0.78
N THR A 38 -15.60 -4.87 -1.59
CA THR A 38 -15.98 -4.89 -3.01
C THR A 38 -14.74 -5.05 -3.88
N PRO A 39 -14.83 -5.76 -5.03
CA PRO A 39 -13.77 -5.79 -6.02
C PRO A 39 -13.36 -4.39 -6.48
N MET A 40 -12.14 -4.28 -6.99
CA MET A 40 -11.64 -3.04 -7.57
C MET A 40 -12.46 -2.67 -8.81
N LYS A 41 -13.06 -1.49 -8.79
CA LYS A 41 -13.83 -0.91 -9.91
C LYS A 41 -13.77 0.61 -9.84
N TRP A 42 -14.21 1.28 -10.90
CA TRP A 42 -14.46 2.72 -10.84
C TRP A 42 -15.71 2.97 -9.99
N TRP A 43 -15.62 3.91 -9.03
CA TRP A 43 -16.74 4.34 -8.19
C TRP A 43 -16.54 5.75 -7.62
N GLY A 44 -17.46 6.16 -6.74
CA GLY A 44 -17.52 7.49 -6.15
C GLY A 44 -18.52 8.40 -6.86
N LYS A 45 -18.79 9.58 -6.31
CA LYS A 45 -19.82 10.51 -6.84
C LYS A 45 -19.59 10.90 -8.30
N THR A 46 -18.34 10.90 -8.74
CA THR A 46 -17.93 11.30 -10.09
C THR A 46 -17.38 10.12 -10.91
N ASN A 47 -17.38 8.90 -10.38
CA ASN A 47 -16.78 7.71 -11.00
C ASN A 47 -15.27 7.87 -11.34
N LYS A 48 -14.53 8.64 -10.52
CA LYS A 48 -13.12 9.00 -10.79
C LYS A 48 -12.10 8.26 -9.94
N ILE A 49 -12.53 7.29 -9.13
CA ILE A 49 -11.65 6.51 -8.24
C ILE A 49 -11.76 5.04 -8.59
N LEU A 50 -10.62 4.43 -8.90
CA LEU A 50 -10.47 2.99 -9.09
C LEU A 50 -9.88 2.40 -7.80
N SER A 51 -10.69 1.65 -7.05
CA SER A 51 -10.24 0.99 -5.83
C SER A 51 -11.20 -0.12 -5.40
N GLY A 52 -10.72 -1.04 -4.57
CA GLY A 52 -11.59 -1.86 -3.73
C GLY A 52 -12.18 -1.03 -2.59
N ARG A 53 -13.29 -1.46 -2.00
CA ARG A 53 -13.93 -0.76 -0.88
C ARG A 53 -14.12 -1.70 0.31
N ASP A 54 -13.79 -1.21 1.50
CA ASP A 54 -14.14 -1.87 2.75
C ASP A 54 -15.65 -1.71 3.00
N LYS A 55 -16.38 -2.82 3.14
CA LYS A 55 -17.84 -2.78 3.33
C LYS A 55 -18.26 -2.48 4.77
N LEU A 56 -17.37 -2.65 5.75
CA LEU A 56 -17.64 -2.33 7.15
C LEU A 56 -17.37 -0.86 7.43
N ALA A 57 -16.17 -0.40 7.11
CA ALA A 57 -15.71 0.95 7.44
C ALA A 57 -15.87 1.95 6.29
N GLY A 58 -16.28 1.51 5.09
CA GLY A 58 -16.59 2.37 3.95
C GLY A 58 -15.39 2.97 3.19
N GLY A 59 -14.18 2.90 3.76
CA GLY A 59 -12.92 3.41 3.19
C GLY A 59 -12.25 2.46 2.19
N THR A 60 -10.97 2.72 1.89
CA THR A 60 -10.17 1.88 0.98
C THR A 60 -8.71 1.79 1.44
N TRP A 61 -8.00 0.72 1.09
CA TRP A 61 -6.59 0.50 1.42
C TRP A 61 -5.65 0.81 0.26
N PHE A 62 -6.15 0.80 -0.97
CA PHE A 62 -5.38 1.13 -2.16
C PHE A 62 -6.32 1.66 -3.23
N GLY A 63 -5.91 2.72 -3.91
CA GLY A 63 -6.65 3.23 -5.05
C GLY A 63 -5.86 4.21 -5.89
N VAL A 64 -6.38 4.42 -7.09
CA VAL A 64 -5.92 5.45 -8.02
C VAL A 64 -7.09 6.36 -8.41
N SER A 65 -6.78 7.61 -8.72
CA SER A 65 -7.74 8.57 -9.27
C SER A 65 -7.50 8.73 -10.77
N GLU A 66 -8.54 9.13 -11.50
CA GLU A 66 -8.45 9.49 -12.92
C GLU A 66 -7.38 10.57 -13.19
N GLY A 67 -7.14 11.46 -12.21
CA GLY A 67 -6.10 12.49 -12.28
C GLY A 67 -4.67 12.00 -12.05
N GLY A 68 -4.45 10.68 -11.99
CA GLY A 68 -3.13 10.08 -11.82
C GLY A 68 -2.59 10.04 -10.39
N LYS A 69 -3.38 10.46 -9.39
CA LYS A 69 -2.99 10.23 -7.98
C LYS A 69 -3.14 8.76 -7.62
N PHE A 70 -2.27 8.26 -6.75
CA PHE A 70 -2.48 6.98 -6.08
C PHE A 70 -2.23 7.12 -4.59
N ALA A 71 -2.87 6.25 -3.81
CA ALA A 71 -2.57 6.11 -2.40
C ALA A 71 -2.75 4.66 -1.95
N ALA A 72 -1.89 4.24 -1.03
CA ALA A 72 -1.87 2.91 -0.45
C ALA A 72 -1.65 3.01 1.06
N LEU A 73 -2.24 2.08 1.81
CA LEU A 73 -2.26 2.05 3.26
C LEU A 73 -1.86 0.65 3.74
N THR A 74 -0.98 0.60 4.73
CA THR A 74 -0.75 -0.61 5.55
C THR A 74 -1.01 -0.29 7.02
N ASN A 75 -1.47 -1.29 7.77
CA ASN A 75 -1.58 -1.20 9.22
C ASN A 75 -0.16 -1.22 9.82
N PHE A 76 0.09 -0.41 10.85
CA PHE A 76 1.35 -0.47 11.60
C PHE A 76 1.17 -1.41 12.80
N LYS A 77 2.03 -2.43 12.92
CA LYS A 77 1.97 -3.43 13.99
C LYS A 77 2.57 -2.86 15.28
N GLU A 78 1.77 -2.77 16.33
CA GLU A 78 2.18 -2.30 17.65
C GLU A 78 1.55 -3.15 18.77
N ARG A 79 2.25 -3.29 19.91
CA ARG A 79 1.78 -4.10 21.06
C ARG A 79 0.66 -3.44 21.85
N SER A 80 0.55 -2.12 21.79
CA SER A 80 -0.42 -1.33 22.54
C SER A 80 -1.30 -0.55 21.58
N GLU A 81 -2.28 -1.22 20.99
CA GLU A 81 -3.37 -0.50 20.35
C GLU A 81 -4.30 0.05 21.43
N LYS A 82 -4.76 1.30 21.27
CA LYS A 82 -5.86 1.83 22.10
C LYS A 82 -7.10 0.98 21.85
N GLU A 83 -7.91 0.74 22.88
CA GLU A 83 -9.13 -0.09 22.79
C GLU A 83 -10.11 0.39 21.70
N SER A 84 -10.07 1.67 21.31
CA SER A 84 -10.78 2.15 20.14
C SER A 84 -10.11 3.36 19.49
N TYR A 85 -10.19 3.42 18.15
CA TYR A 85 -9.89 4.60 17.36
C TYR A 85 -11.17 5.12 16.74
N LEU A 86 -11.31 6.45 16.68
CA LEU A 86 -12.56 7.11 16.29
C LEU A 86 -12.82 7.04 14.78
N VAL A 87 -11.79 6.84 13.96
CA VAL A 87 -11.86 6.99 12.50
C VAL A 87 -11.15 5.84 11.79
N SER A 88 -11.75 5.37 10.71
CA SER A 88 -11.14 4.38 9.83
C SER A 88 -9.95 4.97 9.07
N ARG A 89 -8.79 4.32 9.15
CA ARG A 89 -7.58 4.66 8.37
C ARG A 89 -7.85 4.70 6.86
N GLY A 90 -8.78 3.88 6.36
CA GLY A 90 -9.13 3.81 4.95
C GLY A 90 -9.78 5.09 4.39
N GLU A 91 -10.24 5.98 5.26
CA GLU A 91 -10.73 7.30 4.85
C GLU A 91 -9.60 8.22 4.38
N LEU A 92 -8.38 8.08 4.93
CA LEU A 92 -7.22 8.88 4.51
C LEU A 92 -6.93 8.69 3.02
N VAL A 93 -6.97 7.44 2.56
CA VAL A 93 -6.76 7.08 1.15
C VAL A 93 -7.90 7.66 0.30
N LEU A 94 -9.15 7.44 0.70
CA LEU A 94 -10.32 7.88 -0.06
C LEU A 94 -10.42 9.42 -0.17
N ASN A 95 -10.18 10.13 0.92
CA ASN A 95 -10.25 11.58 0.99
C ASN A 95 -9.17 12.22 0.12
N TYR A 96 -7.95 11.69 0.14
CA TYR A 96 -6.87 12.16 -0.73
C TYR A 96 -7.19 11.97 -2.22
N LEU A 97 -7.70 10.79 -2.61
CA LEU A 97 -8.06 10.50 -4.00
C LEU A 97 -9.23 11.36 -4.52
N ASN A 98 -10.13 11.80 -3.63
CA ASN A 98 -11.22 12.72 -3.97
C ASN A 98 -10.79 14.20 -4.00
N ALA A 99 -9.69 14.57 -3.36
CA ALA A 99 -9.24 15.95 -3.30
C ALA A 99 -8.75 16.43 -4.67
N LYS A 100 -9.40 17.44 -5.26
CA LYS A 100 -9.03 17.93 -6.60
C LYS A 100 -7.70 18.70 -6.62
N ASN A 101 -7.52 19.63 -5.68
CA ASN A 101 -6.42 20.60 -5.69
C ASN A 101 -5.56 20.49 -4.43
N CYS A 102 -5.12 19.27 -4.11
CA CYS A 102 -4.25 19.02 -2.97
C CYS A 102 -3.18 18.03 -3.40
N SER A 103 -1.91 18.41 -3.33
CA SER A 103 -0.82 17.47 -3.57
C SER A 103 -0.70 16.45 -2.44
N ALA A 104 0.00 15.35 -2.67
CA ALA A 104 0.36 14.35 -1.67
C ALA A 104 1.06 15.02 -0.48
N LYS A 105 2.09 15.83 -0.76
CA LYS A 105 2.84 16.55 0.26
C LYS A 105 1.95 17.45 1.11
N GLU A 106 1.06 18.24 0.50
CA GLU A 106 0.12 19.12 1.22
C GLU A 106 -0.97 18.34 1.97
N TYR A 107 -1.35 17.16 1.49
CA TYR A 107 -2.34 16.33 2.16
C TYR A 107 -1.75 15.75 3.44
N LEU A 108 -0.54 15.20 3.36
CA LEU A 108 0.16 14.56 4.48
C LEU A 108 0.39 15.52 5.67
N THR A 109 0.63 16.82 5.41
CA THR A 109 0.82 17.82 6.49
C THR A 109 -0.47 18.18 7.22
N LYS A 110 -1.64 17.87 6.65
CA LYS A 110 -2.96 18.17 7.24
C LYS A 110 -3.53 16.99 8.03
N ILE A 111 -2.85 15.84 8.04
CA ILE A 111 -3.32 14.65 8.73
C ILE A 111 -3.15 14.83 10.25
N ASP A 112 -4.27 14.75 10.95
CA ASP A 112 -4.31 14.63 12.40
C ASP A 112 -4.01 13.18 12.81
N LYS A 113 -2.71 12.91 13.05
CA LYS A 113 -2.15 11.57 13.27
C LYS A 113 -2.78 10.82 14.45
N GLU A 114 -3.21 11.55 15.47
CA GLU A 114 -3.73 11.00 16.75
C GLU A 114 -5.13 10.38 16.64
N LYS A 115 -5.88 10.71 15.59
CA LYS A 115 -7.24 10.17 15.37
C LYS A 115 -7.28 8.72 14.92
N TYR A 116 -6.14 8.16 14.52
CA TYR A 116 -6.07 6.88 13.82
C TYR A 116 -5.20 5.86 14.55
N ALA A 117 -5.54 4.59 14.35
CA ALA A 117 -4.67 3.46 14.69
C ALA A 117 -3.33 3.56 13.97
N GLY A 118 -2.32 2.81 14.43
CA GLY A 118 -1.01 2.75 13.77
C GLY A 118 -1.16 2.49 12.26
N PHE A 119 -0.53 3.32 11.43
CA PHE A 119 -0.60 3.20 9.98
C PHE A 119 0.68 3.66 9.28
N SER A 120 0.82 3.20 8.05
CA SER A 120 1.75 3.70 7.05
C SER A 120 1.01 4.01 5.76
N LEU A 121 1.30 5.18 5.17
CA LEU A 121 0.74 5.70 3.94
C LEU A 121 1.83 5.85 2.89
N LEU A 122 1.51 5.42 1.68
CA LEU A 122 2.25 5.73 0.48
C LEU A 122 1.33 6.54 -0.44
N MET A 123 1.72 7.76 -0.80
CA MET A 123 0.92 8.65 -1.65
C MET A 123 1.76 9.17 -2.80
N GLY A 124 1.18 9.17 -4.00
CA GLY A 124 1.83 9.73 -5.17
C GLY A 124 0.91 10.61 -6.00
N ASP A 125 1.52 11.61 -6.63
CA ASP A 125 0.94 12.52 -7.61
C ASP A 125 2.03 13.18 -8.45
N SER A 126 1.65 14.10 -9.33
CA SER A 126 2.57 14.79 -10.23
C SER A 126 3.75 15.54 -9.61
N LYS A 127 3.82 15.65 -8.28
CA LYS A 127 4.93 16.24 -7.53
C LYS A 127 5.91 15.20 -6.98
N GLY A 128 5.52 13.93 -6.89
CA GLY A 128 6.39 12.84 -6.43
C GLY A 128 5.64 11.75 -5.67
N ILE A 129 6.41 10.88 -5.03
CA ILE A 129 5.90 9.83 -4.14
C ILE A 129 6.40 10.12 -2.73
N PHE A 130 5.52 10.00 -1.76
CA PHE A 130 5.78 10.34 -0.36
C PHE A 130 5.33 9.19 0.54
N PHE A 131 6.12 8.94 1.58
CA PHE A 131 5.79 8.02 2.65
C PHE A 131 5.51 8.80 3.94
N LEU A 132 4.53 8.35 4.72
CA LEU A 132 4.27 8.82 6.07
C LEU A 132 3.82 7.65 6.94
N SER A 133 4.34 7.54 8.15
CA SER A 133 3.68 6.79 9.22
C SER A 133 3.19 7.75 10.30
N ASN A 134 2.09 7.43 10.98
CA ASN A 134 1.75 8.13 12.24
C ASN A 134 2.61 7.67 13.43
N ARG A 135 3.61 6.82 13.17
CA ARG A 135 4.71 6.45 14.09
C ARG A 135 6.05 7.03 13.63
N SER A 136 6.05 7.95 12.67
CA SER A 136 7.20 8.76 12.28
C SER A 136 6.89 10.25 12.42
N ASP A 137 7.92 11.06 12.68
CA ASP A 137 7.77 12.50 12.92
C ASP A 137 7.31 13.23 11.64
N GLU A 138 7.95 12.91 10.51
CA GLU A 138 7.72 13.60 9.25
C GLU A 138 7.36 12.64 8.11
N SER A 139 6.74 13.21 7.07
CA SER A 139 6.61 12.56 5.77
C SER A 139 7.91 12.70 4.99
N ILE A 140 8.37 11.62 4.36
CA ILE A 140 9.59 11.62 3.55
C ILE A 140 9.27 11.52 2.06
N PRO A 141 9.93 12.31 1.19
CA PRO A 141 9.90 12.07 -0.25
C PRO A 141 10.69 10.79 -0.56
N LEU A 142 10.22 10.02 -1.54
CA LEU A 142 10.93 8.82 -1.99
C LEU A 142 11.76 9.09 -3.24
N HIS A 143 12.92 8.47 -3.28
CA HIS A 143 13.83 8.46 -4.43
C HIS A 143 13.62 7.19 -5.25
N LYS A 144 14.05 7.22 -6.52
CA LYS A 144 13.96 6.05 -7.40
C LYS A 144 14.59 4.80 -6.78
N GLY A 145 14.03 3.64 -7.10
CA GLY A 145 14.49 2.34 -6.60
C GLY A 145 13.34 1.47 -6.11
N ASP A 146 13.72 0.35 -5.50
CA ASP A 146 12.80 -0.64 -4.95
C ASP A 146 12.52 -0.36 -3.49
N HIS A 147 11.23 -0.35 -3.14
CA HIS A 147 10.75 -0.09 -1.81
C HIS A 147 9.75 -1.14 -1.38
N VAL A 148 9.85 -1.52 -0.11
CA VAL A 148 8.99 -2.53 0.49
C VAL A 148 8.38 -1.96 1.75
N LEU A 149 7.06 -2.01 1.83
CA LEU A 149 6.27 -1.56 2.96
C LEU A 149 5.43 -2.73 3.48
N ALA A 150 5.79 -3.22 4.67
CA ALA A 150 5.01 -4.21 5.41
C ALA A 150 4.22 -3.51 6.53
N ASN A 151 4.08 -4.14 7.69
CA ASN A 151 3.39 -3.59 8.86
C ASN A 151 4.32 -2.81 9.81
N GLN A 152 5.41 -2.26 9.30
CA GLN A 152 6.38 -1.46 10.05
C GLN A 152 6.73 -0.20 9.24
N LEU A 153 7.82 0.47 9.59
CA LEU A 153 8.34 1.59 8.80
C LEU A 153 8.82 1.11 7.42
N LEU A 154 8.90 2.06 6.48
CA LEU A 154 9.35 1.77 5.12
C LEU A 154 10.74 1.13 5.12
N ASN A 155 10.91 0.05 4.34
CA ASN A 155 12.17 -0.66 4.18
C ASN A 155 12.79 -1.23 5.47
N THR A 156 12.01 -1.39 6.56
CA THR A 156 12.52 -2.08 7.76
C THR A 156 12.98 -3.51 7.41
N PRO A 157 14.22 -3.91 7.73
CA PRO A 157 14.84 -5.13 7.20
C PRO A 157 14.37 -6.40 7.94
N THR A 158 13.09 -6.75 7.80
CA THR A 158 12.56 -8.02 8.28
C THR A 158 12.86 -9.14 7.27
N LYS A 159 12.82 -10.41 7.70
CA LYS A 159 12.98 -11.56 6.80
C LYS A 159 12.00 -11.50 5.62
N LYS A 160 10.75 -11.12 5.90
CA LYS A 160 9.69 -10.94 4.89
C LYS A 160 10.05 -9.87 3.86
N VAL A 161 10.53 -8.72 4.34
CA VAL A 161 10.94 -7.59 3.49
C VAL A 161 12.11 -7.96 2.59
N GLU A 162 13.18 -8.53 3.15
CA GLU A 162 14.38 -8.88 2.38
C GLU A 162 14.09 -9.96 1.34
N LYS A 163 13.34 -11.01 1.71
CA LYS A 163 12.93 -12.06 0.78
C LYS A 163 12.06 -11.50 -0.37
N THR A 164 11.16 -10.58 -0.06
CA THR A 164 10.30 -9.94 -1.07
C THR A 164 11.10 -9.03 -2.00
N ARG A 165 12.09 -8.31 -1.49
CA ARG A 165 13.01 -7.49 -2.31
C ARG A 165 13.83 -8.38 -3.27
N GLN A 166 14.35 -9.50 -2.79
CA GLN A 166 15.11 -10.45 -3.62
C GLN A 166 14.26 -11.05 -4.74
N ASP A 167 13.06 -11.54 -4.42
CA ASP A 167 12.17 -12.12 -5.43
C ASP A 167 11.70 -11.06 -6.43
N PHE A 168 11.50 -9.82 -5.98
CA PHE A 168 11.08 -8.74 -6.86
C PHE A 168 12.17 -8.30 -7.82
N ALA A 169 13.44 -8.34 -7.41
CA ALA A 169 14.56 -8.08 -8.30
C ALA A 169 14.60 -9.07 -9.47
N LEU A 170 14.19 -10.33 -9.26
CA LEU A 170 14.02 -11.30 -10.34
C LEU A 170 12.77 -10.99 -11.18
N PHE A 171 11.63 -10.78 -10.52
CA PHE A 171 10.36 -10.45 -11.17
C PHE A 171 10.46 -9.21 -12.08
N SER A 172 11.14 -8.16 -11.64
CA SER A 172 11.27 -6.90 -12.37
C SER A 172 12.11 -7.01 -13.63
N THR A 173 12.88 -8.10 -13.82
CA THR A 173 13.59 -8.38 -15.09
C THR A 173 12.67 -8.99 -16.15
N LEU A 174 11.61 -9.69 -15.75
CA LEU A 174 10.67 -10.37 -16.64
C LEU A 174 9.68 -9.38 -17.28
N SER A 175 9.12 -9.71 -18.45
CA SER A 175 8.00 -8.94 -19.01
C SER A 175 6.82 -8.93 -18.03
N PHE A 176 6.17 -7.77 -17.88
CA PHE A 176 5.10 -7.65 -16.89
C PHE A 176 3.83 -8.37 -17.36
N GLU A 177 3.41 -9.38 -16.60
CA GLU A 177 2.13 -10.08 -16.80
C GLU A 177 1.31 -10.07 -15.52
N THR A 178 0.00 -9.81 -15.64
CA THR A 178 -0.91 -9.76 -14.49
C THR A 178 -0.92 -11.08 -13.71
N LYS A 179 -0.88 -12.22 -14.41
CA LYS A 179 -0.84 -13.54 -13.77
C LYS A 179 0.42 -13.72 -12.92
N SER A 180 1.59 -13.39 -13.47
CA SER A 180 2.87 -13.44 -12.77
C SER A 180 2.91 -12.50 -11.57
N ALA A 181 2.30 -11.31 -11.66
CA ALA A 181 2.17 -10.39 -10.53
C ALA A 181 1.28 -10.95 -9.41
N ILE A 182 0.19 -11.61 -9.75
CA ILE A 182 -0.69 -12.29 -8.78
C ILE A 182 0.04 -13.46 -8.13
N GLU A 183 0.75 -14.28 -8.91
CA GLU A 183 1.54 -15.39 -8.40
C GLU A 183 2.66 -14.90 -7.47
N PHE A 184 3.37 -13.84 -7.84
CA PHE A 184 4.39 -13.20 -7.01
C PHE A 184 3.83 -12.80 -5.62
N MET A 185 2.64 -12.21 -5.58
CA MET A 185 1.99 -11.78 -4.34
C MET A 185 1.38 -12.94 -3.54
N ARG A 186 1.30 -14.15 -4.09
CA ARG A 186 0.86 -15.36 -3.36
C ARG A 186 2.02 -16.13 -2.74
N LEU A 187 3.25 -15.83 -3.12
CA LEU A 187 4.42 -16.54 -2.62
C LEU A 187 4.55 -16.37 -1.10
N GLU A 188 4.77 -17.48 -0.43
CA GLU A 188 5.13 -17.50 0.98
C GLU A 188 6.58 -17.00 1.13
N THR A 189 6.81 -16.23 2.19
CA THR A 189 8.14 -15.78 2.59
C THR A 189 8.88 -16.83 3.43
N ASN A 190 8.18 -17.89 3.84
CA ASN A 190 8.72 -19.07 4.54
C ASN A 190 8.32 -20.35 3.78
N SER A 191 9.08 -21.43 3.89
CA SER A 191 8.82 -22.72 3.21
C SER A 191 7.67 -23.56 3.81
N ILE A 192 6.49 -22.98 4.12
CA ILE A 192 5.45 -23.67 4.90
C ILE A 192 4.29 -24.10 4.01
N ASN A 193 4.36 -25.34 3.49
CA ASN A 193 3.31 -26.08 2.79
C ASN A 193 1.88 -25.48 2.85
N LEU A 194 1.34 -25.18 1.66
CA LEU A 194 0.00 -24.66 1.31
C LEU A 194 -1.21 -25.25 2.09
N LEU A 195 -1.06 -26.40 2.75
CA LEU A 195 -2.13 -27.11 3.46
C LEU A 195 -2.56 -26.46 4.79
N ASN A 196 -1.88 -25.41 5.27
CA ASN A 196 -2.15 -24.80 6.58
C ASN A 196 -2.73 -23.37 6.52
N ILE A 197 -3.05 -22.81 5.35
CA ILE A 197 -3.61 -21.45 5.22
C ILE A 197 -4.89 -21.27 6.05
N GLU A 198 -5.75 -22.29 6.12
CA GLU A 198 -6.97 -22.28 6.94
C GLU A 198 -6.70 -22.31 8.47
N LYS A 199 -5.50 -22.74 8.88
CA LYS A 199 -5.08 -22.82 10.29
C LYS A 199 -4.27 -21.63 10.76
N ILE A 200 -3.92 -20.69 9.87
CA ILE A 200 -3.36 -19.39 10.27
C ILE A 200 -4.51 -18.52 10.79
N ILE A 201 -5.08 -18.95 11.91
CA ILE A 201 -5.80 -18.05 12.82
C ILE A 201 -4.74 -17.06 13.27
N GLN A 202 -4.94 -15.76 13.01
CA GLN A 202 -4.04 -14.70 13.43
C GLN A 202 -3.70 -14.89 14.91
N LYS A 203 -2.51 -15.41 15.21
CA LYS A 203 -1.86 -15.14 16.48
C LYS A 203 -1.22 -13.78 16.30
N ASP A 204 -1.70 -12.80 17.06
CA ASP A 204 -1.26 -11.39 16.99
C ASP A 204 0.27 -11.20 17.08
N GLU A 205 1.00 -12.21 17.54
CA GLU A 205 2.45 -12.14 17.81
C GLU A 205 3.34 -12.31 16.57
N GLU A 206 2.99 -13.14 15.57
CA GLU A 206 3.84 -13.38 14.39
C GLU A 206 3.40 -12.57 13.15
N GLU A 207 4.36 -12.09 12.35
CA GLU A 207 4.05 -11.47 11.05
C GLU A 207 3.59 -12.57 10.08
N LEU A 208 2.48 -12.37 9.37
CA LEU A 208 2.01 -13.37 8.41
C LEU A 208 3.13 -13.68 7.41
N PRO A 209 3.46 -14.98 7.18
CA PRO A 209 4.49 -15.38 6.25
C PRO A 209 4.05 -15.20 4.79
N LEU A 210 2.83 -14.74 4.54
CA LEU A 210 2.30 -14.47 3.21
C LEU A 210 2.53 -13.01 2.83
N ARG A 211 2.83 -12.75 1.56
CA ARG A 211 2.92 -11.39 1.02
C ARG A 211 1.56 -10.74 0.90
#